data_AF-A0A1J4KWP9-F1
#
_entry.id   AF-A0A1J4KWP9-F1
#
_cell.length_a   1.000
_cell.length_b   1.000
_cell.length_c   1.000
_cell.angle_alpha   90.00
_cell.angle_beta   90.00
_cell.angle_gamma   90.00
#
_symmetry.space_group_name_H-M   'P 1'
#
loop_
_entity.id
_entity.type
_entity.pdbx_description
1 polymer ?
#
loop_
_entity_poly.entity_id
_entity_poly.type
_entity_poly.pdbx_seq_one_letter_code
_entity_poly.pdbx_strand_id
1 'polypeptide(L)'
;MNQFLLLANIKYLPSFCGRWELKLYFNGNNIVVLPVDPNAGFLPNSGVPTTFINRRTYDCEDDIVIDPVNQDYGDITRNFTQIGRNNTFSMVIASAMKTVEQVNQFCLGVSEMYMTLQNCKVQEIKMNVASFLLRSDIYLALKAKYTAKPWIIPANVLQYSRFSGAPHVNHFQCTLSQSVENLDTVFILFPKTPEQHTCFFNPMLTDVKMNVGDFGMVPSTSVNTFNDPRFESMVLDALNLANSPITSMNKDLARALHCWHNYVQNATNDQVDYYTDQEAEGKEWLEKGDTSNFILGISLSREGYQNGVSSPNTNVNFIFYGNRTTYDNSNYEVAITMEQLIDCALIIQVVPNSDIPIVKLTSKSVC
;
A
#
# COMPACT_ATOMS: atom_id res chain seq x y z
N MET A 1 14.19 3.09 -16.05
CA MET A 1 13.93 3.47 -14.65
C MET A 1 15.16 3.04 -13.85
N ASN A 2 16.23 3.85 -13.85
CA ASN A 2 17.60 3.38 -13.51
C ASN A 2 18.04 3.68 -12.08
N GLN A 3 17.13 4.11 -11.20
CA GLN A 3 17.51 4.52 -9.84
C GLN A 3 16.46 4.02 -8.85
N PHE A 4 16.90 3.17 -7.94
CA PHE A 4 16.15 2.79 -6.75
C PHE A 4 16.07 4.03 -5.84
N LEU A 5 14.93 4.73 -5.86
CA LEU A 5 14.74 6.06 -5.27
C LEU A 5 15.03 6.14 -3.77
N LEU A 6 14.90 5.03 -3.04
CA LEU A 6 15.03 5.00 -1.57
C LEU A 6 16.42 5.40 -1.07
N LEU A 7 17.46 5.29 -1.92
CA LEU A 7 18.84 5.66 -1.59
C LEU A 7 19.34 6.92 -2.31
N ALA A 8 18.56 7.50 -3.23
CA ALA A 8 18.98 8.65 -4.02
C ALA A 8 19.24 9.91 -3.16
N ASN A 9 18.56 9.99 -2.01
CA ASN A 9 18.69 11.10 -1.06
C ASN A 9 19.83 10.90 -0.04
N ILE A 10 20.47 9.73 0.02
CA ILE A 10 21.67 9.49 0.85
C ILE A 10 22.91 9.98 0.09
N LYS A 11 22.84 11.20 -0.44
CA LYS A 11 23.90 11.80 -1.26
C LYS A 11 24.91 12.58 -0.42
N TYR A 12 24.54 12.93 0.81
CA TYR A 12 25.32 13.78 1.71
C TYR A 12 25.41 13.15 3.09
N LEU A 13 26.23 12.12 3.23
CA LEU A 13 26.65 11.66 4.55
C LEU A 13 27.94 12.41 4.93
N PRO A 14 27.92 13.26 5.96
CA PRO A 14 29.14 13.89 6.44
C PRO A 14 30.11 12.79 6.88
N SER A 15 31.36 12.86 6.42
CA SER A 15 32.45 11.99 6.94
C SER A 15 32.60 12.10 8.46
N PHE A 16 32.07 13.18 9.05
CA PHE A 16 31.96 13.37 10.49
C PHE A 16 31.05 12.34 11.19
N CYS A 17 30.12 11.66 10.54
CA CYS A 17 29.19 10.73 11.21
C CYS A 17 29.81 9.35 11.54
N GLY A 18 31.11 9.16 11.33
CA GLY A 18 31.81 7.90 11.58
C GLY A 18 31.58 6.85 10.50
N ARG A 19 31.86 5.58 10.83
CA ARG A 19 31.70 4.44 9.92
C ARG A 19 30.24 3.96 9.95
N TRP A 20 29.56 4.03 8.82
CA TRP A 20 28.24 3.44 8.64
C TRP A 20 28.34 2.12 7.89
N GLU A 21 27.42 1.21 8.15
CA GLU A 21 27.23 -0.04 7.42
C GLU A 21 25.78 -0.09 6.94
N LEU A 22 25.57 -0.22 5.63
CA LEU A 22 24.26 -0.47 5.04
C LEU A 22 24.20 -1.93 4.62
N LYS A 23 23.31 -2.70 5.25
CA LYS A 23 23.02 -4.08 4.88
C LYS A 23 21.77 -4.10 4.02
N LEU A 24 21.92 -4.48 2.76
CA LEU A 24 20.82 -4.66 1.83
C LEU A 24 20.54 -6.16 1.69
N TYR A 25 19.27 -6.54 1.87
CA TYR A 25 18.80 -7.89 1.64
C TYR A 25 17.84 -7.87 0.45
N PHE A 26 18.22 -8.51 -0.64
CA PHE A 26 17.36 -8.65 -1.81
C PHE A 26 16.56 -9.93 -1.69
N ASN A 27 15.24 -9.82 -1.75
CA ASN A 27 14.32 -10.95 -1.77
C ASN A 27 13.34 -10.76 -2.93
N GLY A 28 13.04 -11.85 -3.64
CA GLY A 28 12.03 -11.85 -4.71
C GLY A 28 10.59 -11.89 -4.20
N ASN A 29 10.36 -12.11 -2.90
CA ASN A 29 9.01 -12.19 -2.33
C ASN A 29 8.19 -10.91 -2.50
N ASN A 30 8.85 -9.74 -2.68
CA ASN A 30 8.17 -8.46 -2.88
C ASN A 30 7.87 -8.17 -4.36
N ILE A 31 8.10 -9.12 -5.28
CA ILE A 31 7.74 -8.94 -6.68
C ILE A 31 6.22 -8.98 -6.82
N VAL A 32 5.68 -8.02 -7.55
CA VAL A 32 4.27 -7.89 -7.87
C VAL A 32 4.05 -8.02 -9.37
N VAL A 33 2.86 -8.46 -9.73
CA VAL A 33 2.42 -8.69 -11.11
C VAL A 33 1.20 -7.82 -11.35
N LEU A 34 1.18 -7.13 -12.48
CA LEU A 34 -0.01 -6.46 -12.98
C LEU A 34 -0.31 -7.01 -14.38
N PRO A 35 -1.44 -7.70 -14.58
CA PRO A 35 -1.90 -8.05 -15.91
C PRO A 35 -2.12 -6.79 -16.74
N VAL A 36 -1.47 -6.72 -17.91
CA VAL A 36 -1.67 -5.61 -18.83
C VAL A 36 -2.86 -5.97 -19.73
N ASP A 37 -3.89 -5.12 -19.76
CA ASP A 37 -4.93 -5.21 -20.78
C ASP A 37 -4.27 -4.95 -22.14
N PRO A 38 -4.29 -5.91 -23.09
CA PRO A 38 -3.70 -5.73 -24.41
C PRO A 38 -4.25 -4.49 -25.14
N ASN A 39 -5.48 -4.06 -24.82
CA ASN A 39 -6.10 -2.87 -25.40
C ASN A 39 -5.64 -1.54 -24.76
N ALA A 40 -4.94 -1.55 -23.63
CA ALA A 40 -4.52 -0.32 -22.93
C ALA A 40 -3.31 0.39 -23.59
N GLY A 41 -2.72 -0.19 -24.63
CA GLY A 41 -1.49 0.33 -25.27
C GLY A 41 -1.40 0.21 -26.79
N PHE A 42 -2.39 -0.37 -27.47
CA PHE A 42 -2.44 -0.42 -28.92
C PHE A 42 -3.76 0.23 -29.39
N LEU A 43 -3.67 1.51 -29.75
CA LEU A 43 -4.37 2.19 -30.87
C LEU A 43 -4.37 3.71 -30.64
N PRO A 44 -3.37 4.43 -31.19
CA PRO A 44 -3.59 5.76 -31.72
C PRO A 44 -3.41 5.70 -33.23
N ASN A 45 -4.49 5.49 -33.99
CA ASN A 45 -4.80 6.31 -35.16
C ASN A 45 -6.08 5.87 -35.89
N SER A 46 -7.03 6.82 -35.90
CA SER A 46 -7.88 7.20 -37.04
C SER A 46 -8.42 6.10 -37.95
N GLY A 47 -9.68 5.71 -37.76
CA GLY A 47 -10.44 5.05 -38.83
C GLY A 47 -11.70 4.29 -38.44
N VAL A 48 -11.91 3.94 -37.17
CA VAL A 48 -13.05 3.09 -36.79
C VAL A 48 -14.30 3.95 -36.56
N PRO A 49 -15.39 3.79 -37.35
CA PRO A 49 -16.63 4.53 -37.16
C PRO A 49 -17.27 4.21 -35.80
N THR A 50 -17.78 5.24 -35.13
CA THR A 50 -18.30 5.26 -33.75
C THR A 50 -19.64 4.54 -33.55
N THR A 51 -19.95 3.49 -34.32
CA THR A 51 -21.21 2.74 -34.22
C THR A 51 -21.07 1.34 -33.61
N PHE A 52 -19.89 0.97 -33.12
CA PHE A 52 -19.61 -0.36 -32.53
C PHE A 52 -19.15 -0.27 -31.07
N ILE A 53 -19.92 0.44 -30.22
CA ILE A 53 -19.49 0.72 -28.84
C ILE A 53 -19.64 -0.48 -27.87
N ASN A 54 -20.28 -1.58 -28.30
CA ASN A 54 -20.48 -2.77 -27.44
C ASN A 54 -19.79 -4.06 -27.93
N ARG A 55 -18.68 -3.93 -28.66
CA ARG A 55 -17.90 -5.08 -29.11
C ARG A 55 -16.42 -4.86 -28.82
N ARG A 56 -15.90 -5.41 -27.72
CA ARG A 56 -14.46 -5.68 -27.62
C ARG A 56 -14.15 -7.01 -28.33
N THR A 57 -14.49 -7.06 -29.61
CA THR A 57 -13.94 -8.07 -30.53
C THR A 57 -12.48 -7.70 -30.76
N TYR A 58 -11.59 -8.59 -30.37
CA TYR A 58 -10.25 -8.58 -30.94
C TYR A 58 -10.38 -9.21 -32.32
N ASP A 59 -10.39 -8.39 -33.36
CA ASP A 59 -10.26 -8.88 -34.73
C ASP A 59 -8.86 -9.49 -34.87
N CYS A 60 -8.76 -10.81 -34.78
CA CYS A 60 -7.80 -11.50 -35.62
C CYS A 60 -8.35 -11.38 -37.05
N GLU A 61 -7.52 -10.88 -37.97
CA GLU A 61 -7.91 -10.63 -39.35
C GLU A 61 -8.72 -11.81 -39.95
N ASP A 62 -9.80 -11.43 -40.65
CA ASP A 62 -10.75 -12.25 -41.42
C ASP A 62 -11.98 -12.85 -40.69
N ASP A 63 -13.09 -12.10 -40.77
CA ASP A 63 -14.49 -12.55 -40.95
C ASP A 63 -15.01 -13.75 -40.13
N ILE A 64 -14.81 -13.75 -38.81
CA ILE A 64 -15.57 -14.64 -37.91
C ILE A 64 -16.45 -13.82 -36.98
N VAL A 65 -17.75 -13.79 -37.31
CA VAL A 65 -18.81 -13.33 -36.41
C VAL A 65 -18.85 -14.29 -35.21
N ILE A 66 -18.18 -13.92 -34.11
CA ILE A 66 -18.38 -14.57 -32.82
C ILE A 66 -19.82 -14.26 -32.39
N ASP A 67 -20.61 -15.33 -32.23
CA ASP A 67 -22.03 -15.31 -31.86
C ASP A 67 -22.25 -14.46 -30.59
N PRO A 68 -23.11 -13.42 -30.62
CA PRO A 68 -23.27 -12.45 -29.54
C PRO A 68 -24.06 -12.97 -28.32
N VAL A 69 -24.14 -14.29 -28.12
CA VAL A 69 -24.84 -14.85 -26.95
C VAL A 69 -23.95 -14.71 -25.71
N ASN A 70 -24.07 -13.56 -25.03
CA ASN A 70 -23.86 -13.37 -23.59
C ASN A 70 -22.89 -14.36 -22.92
N GLN A 71 -21.63 -14.38 -23.33
CA GLN A 71 -20.58 -14.92 -22.49
C GLN A 71 -19.82 -13.76 -21.89
N ASP A 72 -20.01 -13.55 -20.60
CA ASP A 72 -19.16 -12.72 -19.76
C ASP A 72 -17.73 -13.25 -19.88
N TYR A 73 -16.96 -12.70 -20.81
CA TYR A 73 -15.51 -12.86 -20.81
C TYR A 73 -15.03 -12.18 -19.52
N GLY A 74 -14.72 -12.98 -18.49
CA GLY A 74 -14.51 -12.51 -17.12
C GLY A 74 -13.58 -11.31 -16.98
N ASP A 75 -13.74 -10.51 -15.92
CA ASP A 75 -12.94 -9.31 -15.69
C ASP A 75 -11.44 -9.63 -15.51
N ILE A 76 -10.56 -8.97 -16.29
CA ILE A 76 -9.10 -8.99 -16.09
C ILE A 76 -8.78 -8.34 -14.75
N THR A 77 -7.82 -8.90 -13.99
CA THR A 77 -7.33 -8.28 -12.76
C THR A 77 -6.58 -6.99 -13.08
N ARG A 78 -7.07 -5.85 -12.57
CA ARG A 78 -6.48 -4.51 -12.76
C ARG A 78 -5.64 -4.03 -11.58
N ASN A 79 -5.39 -4.91 -10.63
CA ASN A 79 -4.66 -4.64 -9.40
C ASN A 79 -3.28 -5.27 -9.45
N PHE A 80 -2.32 -4.71 -8.71
CA PHE A 80 -1.10 -5.46 -8.45
C PHE A 80 -1.41 -6.68 -7.57
N THR A 81 -0.93 -7.83 -8.02
CA THR A 81 -1.02 -9.10 -7.31
C THR A 81 0.38 -9.54 -6.93
N GLN A 82 0.62 -9.74 -5.63
CA GLN A 82 1.88 -10.29 -5.14
C GLN A 82 2.11 -11.70 -5.70
N ILE A 83 3.34 -12.06 -6.08
CA ILE A 83 3.64 -13.45 -6.41
C ILE A 83 3.32 -14.38 -5.22
N GLY A 84 2.86 -15.59 -5.51
CA GLY A 84 2.43 -16.55 -4.50
C GLY A 84 1.41 -17.53 -5.06
N ARG A 85 1.40 -18.76 -4.55
CA ARG A 85 0.47 -19.81 -5.01
C ARG A 85 -1.00 -19.46 -4.73
N ASN A 86 -1.23 -18.77 -3.61
CA ASN A 86 -2.58 -18.39 -3.16
C ASN A 86 -3.01 -17.02 -3.70
N ASN A 87 -2.14 -16.34 -4.45
CA ASN A 87 -2.40 -15.03 -5.04
C ASN A 87 -2.66 -15.22 -6.53
N THR A 88 -3.92 -15.51 -6.85
CA THR A 88 -4.36 -15.67 -8.22
C THR A 88 -4.68 -14.31 -8.87
N PHE A 89 -4.54 -14.24 -10.18
CA PHE A 89 -4.95 -13.11 -11.01
C PHE A 89 -5.50 -13.61 -12.34
N SER A 90 -6.45 -12.88 -12.89
CA SER A 90 -7.08 -13.17 -14.17
C SER A 90 -6.39 -12.38 -15.27
N MET A 91 -5.98 -13.06 -16.34
CA MET A 91 -5.44 -12.41 -17.54
C MET A 91 -5.97 -13.05 -18.82
N VAL A 92 -5.86 -12.31 -19.93
CA VAL A 92 -6.20 -12.81 -21.25
C VAL A 92 -5.15 -13.82 -21.70
N ILE A 93 -5.62 -14.97 -22.15
CA ILE A 93 -4.81 -16.04 -22.74
C ILE A 93 -5.36 -16.36 -24.13
N ALA A 94 -4.46 -16.65 -25.07
CA ALA A 94 -4.82 -17.22 -26.36
C ALA A 94 -4.82 -18.74 -26.24
N SER A 95 -5.91 -19.39 -26.64
CA SER A 95 -5.98 -20.85 -26.72
C SER A 95 -6.25 -21.29 -28.16
N ALA A 96 -5.54 -22.33 -28.61
CA ALA A 96 -5.72 -22.88 -29.96
C ALA A 96 -6.97 -23.76 -29.98
N MET A 97 -7.96 -23.39 -30.79
CA MET A 97 -9.08 -24.27 -31.11
C MET A 97 -8.65 -25.25 -32.20
N LYS A 98 -8.80 -26.55 -31.95
CA LYS A 98 -8.72 -27.58 -33.00
C LYS A 98 -10.08 -27.71 -33.67
N THR A 99 -10.27 -27.08 -34.81
CA THR A 99 -11.37 -27.43 -35.73
C THR A 99 -10.96 -28.62 -36.62
N VAL A 100 -11.96 -29.35 -37.10
CA VAL A 100 -11.81 -30.61 -37.87
C VAL A 100 -11.14 -30.37 -39.25
N GLU A 101 -11.01 -29.12 -39.69
CA GLU A 101 -10.37 -28.71 -40.93
C GLU A 101 -9.23 -27.71 -40.64
N GLN A 102 -8.02 -28.22 -40.39
CA GLN A 102 -6.66 -27.63 -40.55
C GLN A 102 -6.40 -26.10 -40.47
N VAL A 103 -7.29 -25.28 -39.90
CA VAL A 103 -7.07 -23.85 -39.64
C VAL A 103 -6.98 -23.69 -38.12
N ASN A 104 -5.77 -23.40 -37.63
CA ASN A 104 -5.55 -23.08 -36.22
C ASN A 104 -6.19 -21.72 -35.91
N GLN A 105 -7.45 -21.70 -35.50
CA GLN A 105 -8.09 -20.51 -34.96
C GLN A 105 -7.67 -20.33 -33.48
N PHE A 106 -7.21 -19.13 -33.12
CA PHE A 106 -6.92 -18.78 -31.73
C PHE A 106 -8.14 -18.04 -31.16
N CYS A 107 -8.73 -18.57 -30.09
CA CYS A 107 -9.70 -17.82 -29.32
C CYS A 107 -9.01 -17.18 -28.10
N LEU A 108 -9.39 -15.94 -27.78
CA LEU A 108 -8.98 -15.27 -26.56
C LEU A 108 -9.98 -15.61 -25.45
N GLY A 109 -9.47 -16.04 -24.31
CA GLY A 109 -10.25 -16.29 -23.10
C GLY A 109 -9.58 -15.65 -21.89
N VAL A 110 -10.32 -15.49 -20.79
CA VAL A 110 -9.76 -15.05 -19.51
C VAL A 110 -9.57 -16.27 -18.62
N SER A 111 -8.36 -16.43 -18.08
CA SER A 111 -8.03 -17.51 -17.16
C SER A 111 -7.39 -16.96 -15.90
N GLU A 112 -7.76 -17.59 -14.79
CA GLU A 112 -7.11 -17.39 -13.50
C GLU A 112 -5.77 -18.13 -13.48
N MET A 113 -4.71 -17.45 -13.05
CA MET A 113 -3.35 -17.98 -12.96
C MET A 113 -2.67 -17.49 -11.68
N TYR A 114 -1.58 -18.15 -11.30
CA TYR A 114 -0.70 -17.71 -10.22
C TYR A 114 0.75 -17.79 -10.67
N MET A 115 1.63 -17.00 -10.03
CA MET A 115 3.06 -17.03 -10.29
C MET A 115 3.83 -17.39 -9.02
N THR A 116 4.90 -18.18 -9.19
CA THR A 116 5.81 -18.56 -8.10
C THR A 116 7.25 -18.21 -8.46
N LEU A 117 8.02 -17.77 -7.48
CA LEU A 117 9.44 -17.52 -7.65
C LEU A 117 10.19 -18.85 -7.69
N GLN A 118 10.77 -19.20 -8.84
CA GLN A 118 11.59 -20.40 -8.98
C GLN A 118 13.05 -20.14 -8.56
N ASN A 119 13.62 -19.03 -9.01
CA ASN A 119 14.99 -18.65 -8.71
C ASN A 119 15.16 -17.12 -8.82
N CYS A 120 15.91 -16.51 -7.90
CA CYS A 120 16.29 -15.11 -7.96
C CYS A 120 17.82 -15.00 -7.86
N LYS A 121 18.45 -14.43 -8.89
CA LYS A 121 19.90 -14.20 -8.92
C LYS A 121 20.17 -12.71 -9.09
N VAL A 122 20.77 -12.10 -8.07
CA VAL A 122 21.30 -10.73 -8.17
C VAL A 122 22.61 -10.78 -8.94
N GLN A 123 22.67 -10.12 -10.09
CA GLN A 123 23.86 -10.15 -10.97
C GLN A 123 24.83 -9.00 -10.67
N GLU A 124 24.33 -7.77 -10.61
CA GLU A 124 25.16 -6.58 -10.44
C GLU A 124 24.46 -5.59 -9.51
N ILE A 125 25.17 -5.10 -8.50
CA ILE A 125 24.74 -3.99 -7.66
C ILE A 125 25.75 -2.85 -7.85
N LYS A 126 25.27 -1.70 -8.31
CA LYS A 126 26.07 -0.48 -8.44
C LYS A 126 25.57 0.55 -7.44
N MET A 127 26.47 1.10 -6.63
CA MET A 127 26.20 2.20 -5.72
C MET A 127 27.17 3.35 -6.04
N ASN A 128 26.65 4.56 -6.20
CA ASN A 128 27.47 5.76 -6.34
C ASN A 128 27.37 6.57 -5.04
N VAL A 129 28.38 6.43 -4.17
CA VAL A 129 28.47 7.19 -2.92
C VAL A 129 29.57 8.23 -3.06
N ALA A 130 29.20 9.50 -3.02
CA ALA A 130 30.16 10.57 -2.86
C ALA A 130 30.55 10.65 -1.37
N SER A 131 31.78 10.24 -1.05
CA SER A 131 32.36 10.52 0.27
C SER A 131 33.10 11.85 0.21
N PHE A 132 32.59 12.86 0.91
CA PHE A 132 33.28 14.14 1.05
C PHE A 132 34.16 14.11 2.29
N LEU A 133 35.48 14.11 2.07
CA LEU A 133 36.44 14.34 3.14
C LEU A 133 36.31 15.80 3.61
N LEU A 134 36.11 15.99 4.90
CA LEU A 134 36.13 17.32 5.50
C LEU A 134 37.58 17.80 5.61
N ARG A 135 37.81 19.09 5.36
CA ARG A 135 39.09 19.73 5.69
C ARG A 135 39.33 19.65 7.20
N SER A 136 40.59 19.55 7.62
CA SER A 136 40.94 19.30 9.03
C SER A 136 40.50 20.42 9.98
N ASP A 137 40.53 21.67 9.51
CA ASP A 137 40.05 22.85 10.25
C ASP A 137 38.55 22.75 10.56
N ILE A 138 37.75 22.39 9.55
CA ILE A 138 36.29 22.21 9.68
C ILE A 138 36.00 21.02 10.59
N TYR A 139 36.72 19.91 10.42
CA TYR A 139 36.55 18.72 11.26
C TYR A 139 36.80 19.02 12.74
N LEU A 140 37.89 19.73 13.07
CA LEU A 140 38.20 20.11 14.45
C LEU A 140 37.18 21.08 15.04
N ALA A 141 36.66 22.02 14.24
CA ALA A 141 35.61 22.94 14.68
C ALA A 141 34.29 22.20 14.97
N LEU A 142 33.89 21.25 14.10
CA LEU A 142 32.72 20.39 14.33
C LEU A 142 32.94 19.51 15.57
N LYS A 143 34.14 18.95 15.75
CA LYS A 143 34.50 18.15 16.93
C LYS A 143 34.31 18.97 18.20
N ALA A 144 34.85 20.19 18.27
CA ALA A 144 34.70 21.06 19.43
C ALA A 144 33.22 21.42 19.71
N LYS A 145 32.47 21.79 18.67
CA LYS A 145 31.04 22.14 18.77
C LYS A 145 30.19 20.97 19.30
N TYR A 146 30.37 19.78 18.73
CA TYR A 146 29.58 18.60 19.08
C TYR A 146 30.10 17.80 20.27
N THR A 147 31.27 18.16 20.81
CA THR A 147 31.72 17.74 22.14
C THR A 147 30.94 18.52 23.22
N ALA A 148 30.69 19.82 23.00
CA ALA A 148 29.97 20.66 23.95
C ALA A 148 28.45 20.37 23.98
N LYS A 149 27.84 20.16 22.81
CA LYS A 149 26.41 19.81 22.69
C LYS A 149 26.22 18.77 21.58
N PRO A 150 25.61 17.61 21.85
CA PRO A 150 25.39 16.60 20.81
C PRO A 150 24.46 17.13 19.72
N TRP A 151 24.64 16.63 18.50
CA TRP A 151 23.71 16.91 17.42
C TRP A 151 22.52 15.97 17.53
N ILE A 152 21.32 16.52 17.66
CA ILE A 152 20.08 15.76 17.75
C ILE A 152 19.31 16.00 16.45
N ILE A 153 18.99 14.91 15.75
CA ILE A 153 18.19 14.92 14.53
C ILE A 153 16.88 14.19 14.85
N PRO A 154 15.71 14.86 14.74
CA PRO A 154 14.42 14.19 14.84
C PRO A 154 14.32 13.08 13.78
N ALA A 155 13.86 11.90 14.19
CA ALA A 155 13.73 10.76 13.31
C ALA A 155 12.49 9.93 13.70
N ASN A 156 12.08 9.03 12.81
CA ASN A 156 11.00 8.10 13.08
C ASN A 156 11.47 6.68 12.77
N VAL A 157 11.05 5.73 13.61
CA VAL A 157 11.26 4.30 13.37
C VAL A 157 9.93 3.66 13.03
N LEU A 158 9.94 2.84 11.99
CA LEU A 158 8.84 1.97 11.65
C LEU A 158 9.02 0.63 12.37
N GLN A 159 8.05 0.28 13.22
CA GLN A 159 7.99 -1.01 13.89
C GLN A 159 6.80 -1.82 13.38
N TYR A 160 6.99 -3.13 13.20
CA TYR A 160 5.97 -4.05 12.71
C TYR A 160 5.50 -4.97 13.82
N SER A 161 4.18 -5.06 13.99
CA SER A 161 3.54 -5.95 14.95
C SER A 161 2.31 -6.61 14.31
N ARG A 162 1.87 -7.74 14.86
CA ARG A 162 0.71 -8.47 14.35
C ARG A 162 -0.32 -8.65 15.44
N PHE A 163 -1.60 -8.48 15.09
CA PHE A 163 -2.70 -8.80 15.98
C PHE A 163 -2.86 -10.32 16.15
N SER A 164 -3.71 -10.73 17.09
CA SER A 164 -3.99 -12.13 17.37
C SER A 164 -4.77 -12.87 16.28
N GLY A 165 -5.37 -12.17 15.31
CA GLY A 165 -6.29 -12.78 14.34
C GLY A 165 -6.50 -11.98 13.06
N ALA A 166 -7.23 -12.59 12.15
CA ALA A 166 -7.61 -12.06 10.83
C ALA A 166 -9.02 -11.43 10.87
N PRO A 167 -9.37 -10.56 9.91
CA PRO A 167 -10.71 -10.00 9.83
C PRO A 167 -11.73 -11.07 9.38
N HIS A 168 -12.54 -11.55 10.33
CA HIS A 168 -13.63 -12.49 10.06
C HIS A 168 -14.91 -11.79 9.60
N VAL A 169 -15.73 -12.51 8.83
CA VAL A 169 -17.05 -12.06 8.39
C VAL A 169 -17.94 -11.77 9.60
N ASN A 170 -18.81 -10.76 9.48
CA ASN A 170 -19.70 -10.25 10.52
C ASN A 170 -18.99 -9.44 11.58
N HIS A 171 -18.35 -10.06 12.56
CA HIS A 171 -17.72 -9.38 13.68
C HIS A 171 -16.34 -9.96 13.95
N PHE A 172 -15.36 -9.10 14.16
CA PHE A 172 -14.04 -9.52 14.61
C PHE A 172 -13.53 -8.59 15.71
N GLN A 173 -12.79 -9.18 16.62
CA GLN A 173 -12.03 -8.50 17.64
C GLN A 173 -10.65 -9.15 17.69
N CYS A 174 -9.61 -8.34 17.48
CA CYS A 174 -8.24 -8.81 17.52
C CYS A 174 -7.44 -7.95 18.49
N THR A 175 -6.54 -8.59 19.24
CA THR A 175 -5.76 -7.92 20.28
C THR A 175 -4.28 -7.97 19.95
N LEU A 176 -3.59 -6.87 20.22
CA LEU A 176 -2.13 -6.77 20.21
C LEU A 176 -1.70 -6.13 21.54
N SER A 177 -0.81 -6.80 22.27
CA SER A 177 -0.31 -6.32 23.56
C SER A 177 1.17 -6.02 23.45
N GLN A 178 1.56 -4.75 23.57
CA GLN A 178 2.96 -4.36 23.59
C GLN A 178 3.17 -3.04 24.34
N SER A 179 4.38 -2.83 24.87
CA SER A 179 4.81 -1.51 25.29
C SER A 179 5.09 -0.64 24.06
N VAL A 180 4.81 0.65 24.20
CA VAL A 180 5.03 1.66 23.15
C VAL A 180 5.61 2.90 23.79
N GLU A 181 6.45 3.61 23.06
CA GLU A 181 7.02 4.88 23.49
C GLU A 181 6.93 5.85 22.33
N ASN A 182 6.32 7.02 22.53
CA ASN A 182 6.10 8.05 21.52
C ASN A 182 5.49 7.50 20.21
N LEU A 183 4.46 6.66 20.32
CA LEU A 183 3.73 6.15 19.17
C LEU A 183 2.82 7.25 18.61
N ASP A 184 3.19 7.79 17.46
CA ASP A 184 2.52 8.93 16.84
C ASP A 184 1.34 8.49 15.97
N THR A 185 1.61 7.59 15.02
CA THR A 185 0.66 7.15 14.01
C THR A 185 0.77 5.64 13.82
N VAL A 186 -0.36 4.98 13.59
CA VAL A 186 -0.40 3.57 13.20
C VAL A 186 -1.03 3.39 11.83
N PHE A 187 -0.47 2.46 11.05
CA PHE A 187 -1.05 1.98 9.80
C PHE A 187 -1.43 0.51 9.96
N ILE A 188 -2.69 0.21 9.71
CA ILE A 188 -3.24 -1.14 9.80
C ILE A 188 -3.34 -1.69 8.38
N LEU A 189 -2.72 -2.85 8.19
CA LEU A 189 -2.61 -3.57 6.92
C LEU A 189 -3.34 -4.90 7.00
N PHE A 190 -3.93 -5.30 5.87
CA PHE A 190 -4.80 -6.47 5.78
C PHE A 190 -4.26 -7.46 4.73
N PRO A 191 -3.22 -8.25 5.06
CA PRO A 191 -2.80 -9.35 4.19
C PRO A 191 -3.89 -10.43 4.14
N LYS A 192 -4.29 -10.83 2.92
CA LYS A 192 -5.21 -11.96 2.71
C LYS A 192 -4.49 -13.29 2.86
N THR A 193 -3.28 -13.40 2.31
CA THR A 193 -2.48 -14.63 2.25
C THR A 193 -1.10 -14.42 2.88
N PRO A 194 -0.42 -15.48 3.36
CA PRO A 194 0.92 -15.37 3.97
C PRO A 194 1.98 -14.80 3.03
N GLU A 195 1.76 -14.94 1.71
CA GLU A 195 2.68 -14.46 0.69
C GLU A 195 2.54 -12.96 0.41
N GLN A 196 1.45 -12.30 0.83
CA GLN A 196 1.23 -10.87 0.61
C GLN A 196 2.09 -10.02 1.54
N HIS A 197 2.96 -9.20 0.94
CA HIS A 197 3.88 -8.32 1.66
C HIS A 197 3.70 -6.84 1.32
N THR A 198 3.27 -6.52 0.09
CA THR A 198 3.13 -5.12 -0.37
C THR A 198 1.76 -4.82 -0.97
N CYS A 199 0.98 -5.84 -1.33
CA CYS A 199 -0.36 -5.67 -1.92
C CYS A 199 -1.43 -5.96 -0.87
N PHE A 200 -2.20 -4.94 -0.50
CA PHE A 200 -3.26 -4.99 0.51
C PHE A 200 -4.57 -4.45 -0.05
N PHE A 201 -5.67 -5.08 0.35
CA PHE A 201 -7.00 -4.75 -0.14
C PHE A 201 -7.93 -4.42 1.02
N ASN A 202 -8.87 -3.52 0.77
CA ASN A 202 -9.88 -3.15 1.76
C ASN A 202 -10.78 -4.35 2.09
N PRO A 203 -10.86 -4.78 3.37
CA PRO A 203 -11.74 -5.87 3.78
C PRO A 203 -13.22 -5.48 3.83
N MET A 204 -13.59 -4.23 3.52
CA MET A 204 -14.96 -3.69 3.57
C MET A 204 -15.54 -3.74 4.99
N LEU A 205 -14.83 -3.08 5.91
CA LEU A 205 -15.17 -2.99 7.32
C LEU A 205 -16.16 -1.86 7.62
N THR A 206 -17.13 -2.13 8.49
CA THR A 206 -18.02 -1.17 9.15
C THR A 206 -17.75 -1.11 10.66
N ASP A 207 -18.15 -0.01 11.28
CA ASP A 207 -18.02 0.22 12.73
C ASP A 207 -16.59 0.05 13.28
N VAL A 208 -15.60 0.50 12.51
CA VAL A 208 -14.19 0.33 12.86
C VAL A 208 -13.79 1.26 13.99
N LYS A 209 -13.21 0.68 15.04
CA LYS A 209 -12.56 1.39 16.15
C LYS A 209 -11.43 0.56 16.75
N MET A 210 -10.51 1.25 17.42
CA MET A 210 -9.44 0.64 18.18
C MET A 210 -9.47 1.16 19.62
N ASN A 211 -9.54 0.25 20.59
CA ASN A 211 -9.28 0.59 21.98
C ASN A 211 -7.78 0.58 22.24
N VAL A 212 -7.24 1.65 22.79
CA VAL A 212 -5.81 1.80 23.10
C VAL A 212 -5.63 1.77 24.62
N GLY A 213 -5.98 0.66 25.26
CA GLY A 213 -5.90 0.53 26.73
C GLY A 213 -6.55 1.70 27.49
N ASP A 214 -5.79 2.34 28.37
CA ASP A 214 -6.26 3.49 29.18
C ASP A 214 -6.39 4.80 28.37
N PHE A 215 -5.87 4.84 27.14
CA PHE A 215 -5.92 6.01 26.26
C PHE A 215 -7.27 6.17 25.54
N GLY A 216 -8.14 5.14 25.64
CA GLY A 216 -9.51 5.16 25.14
C GLY A 216 -9.64 4.73 23.68
N MET A 217 -10.80 5.06 23.10
CA MET A 217 -11.20 4.62 21.76
C MET A 217 -10.75 5.59 20.67
N VAL A 218 -10.12 5.06 19.62
CA VAL A 218 -9.66 5.82 18.45
C VAL A 218 -10.11 5.11 17.16
N PRO A 219 -10.83 5.79 16.24
CA PRO A 219 -11.48 7.10 16.43
C PRO A 219 -12.60 7.03 17.49
N SER A 220 -12.96 8.18 18.07
CA SER A 220 -14.03 8.30 19.08
C SER A 220 -15.39 7.84 18.52
N THR A 221 -15.70 8.28 17.30
CA THR A 221 -16.86 7.86 16.51
C THR A 221 -16.44 6.79 15.52
N SER A 222 -17.27 5.75 15.34
CA SER A 222 -16.95 4.67 14.41
C SER A 222 -16.98 5.19 12.99
N VAL A 223 -16.08 4.66 12.18
CA VAL A 223 -15.99 4.95 10.75
C VAL A 223 -16.13 3.66 9.96
N ASN A 224 -16.62 3.80 8.72
CA ASN A 224 -16.63 2.70 7.77
C ASN A 224 -15.46 2.87 6.80
N THR A 225 -14.87 1.77 6.35
CA THR A 225 -13.73 1.80 5.41
C THR A 225 -14.16 2.04 3.96
N PHE A 226 -15.46 2.14 3.69
CA PHE A 226 -16.04 2.38 2.38
C PHE A 226 -17.19 3.38 2.50
N ASN A 227 -17.39 4.21 1.47
CA ASN A 227 -18.46 5.23 1.40
C ASN A 227 -18.56 6.14 2.64
N ASP A 228 -17.44 6.43 3.32
CA ASP A 228 -17.42 7.30 4.50
C ASP A 228 -16.29 8.35 4.37
N PRO A 229 -16.62 9.62 4.12
CA PRO A 229 -15.62 10.67 3.97
C PRO A 229 -14.83 10.93 5.28
N ARG A 230 -15.34 10.49 6.44
CA ARG A 230 -14.64 10.63 7.72
C ARG A 230 -13.45 9.67 7.80
N PHE A 231 -13.58 8.49 7.20
CA PHE A 231 -12.47 7.54 7.08
C PHE A 231 -11.36 8.12 6.21
N GLU A 232 -11.70 8.67 5.05
CA GLU A 232 -10.74 9.29 4.14
C GLU A 232 -9.98 10.43 4.81
N SER A 233 -10.72 11.35 5.47
CA SER A 233 -10.10 12.44 6.23
C SER A 233 -9.17 11.93 7.34
N MET A 234 -9.51 10.82 8.01
CA MET A 234 -8.68 10.22 9.05
C MET A 234 -7.39 9.62 8.48
N VAL A 235 -7.47 8.92 7.35
CA VAL A 235 -6.28 8.35 6.69
C VAL A 235 -5.38 9.46 6.15
N LEU A 236 -5.95 10.53 5.57
CA LEU A 236 -5.18 11.67 5.06
C LEU A 236 -4.48 12.46 6.16
N ASP A 237 -5.11 12.58 7.33
CA ASP A 237 -4.50 13.15 8.53
C ASP A 237 -3.31 12.29 9.01
N ALA A 238 -3.49 10.96 9.09
CA ALA A 238 -2.42 10.01 9.43
C ALA A 238 -1.25 10.01 8.43
N LEU A 239 -1.52 10.24 7.14
CA LEU A 239 -0.48 10.40 6.11
C LEU A 239 0.18 11.79 6.11
N ASN A 240 -0.26 12.69 6.99
CA ASN A 240 0.14 14.10 7.01
C ASN A 240 -0.05 14.80 5.65
N LEU A 241 -0.98 14.30 4.83
CA LEU A 241 -1.31 14.87 3.51
C LEU A 241 -2.09 16.17 3.66
N ALA A 242 -2.89 16.30 4.72
CA ALA A 242 -3.63 17.52 5.01
C ALA A 242 -2.73 18.75 5.27
N ASN A 243 -1.50 18.53 5.74
CA ASN A 243 -0.50 19.59 5.95
C ASN A 243 0.53 19.70 4.81
N SER A 244 0.34 18.93 3.74
CA SER A 244 1.19 18.94 2.56
C SER A 244 0.70 20.00 1.55
N PRO A 245 1.58 20.64 0.77
CA PRO A 245 1.17 21.52 -0.33
C PRO A 245 0.48 20.78 -1.50
N ILE A 246 0.35 19.45 -1.40
CA ILE A 246 -0.34 18.62 -2.39
C ILE A 246 -1.84 18.91 -2.31
N THR A 247 -2.42 19.34 -3.44
CA THR A 247 -3.84 19.73 -3.52
C THR A 247 -4.81 18.56 -3.69
N SER A 248 -4.32 17.36 -4.01
CA SER A 248 -5.14 16.17 -4.22
C SER A 248 -4.35 14.87 -4.08
N MET A 249 -5.05 13.78 -3.75
CA MET A 249 -4.46 12.44 -3.69
C MET A 249 -4.02 11.98 -5.08
N ASN A 250 -2.99 11.13 -5.16
CA ASN A 250 -2.74 10.37 -6.39
C ASN A 250 -3.94 9.44 -6.66
N LYS A 251 -4.30 9.27 -7.94
CA LYS A 251 -5.34 8.36 -8.44
C LYS A 251 -5.26 6.97 -7.83
N ASP A 252 -4.05 6.43 -7.64
CA ASP A 252 -3.87 5.09 -7.07
C ASP A 252 -4.22 5.02 -5.58
N LEU A 253 -3.83 6.04 -4.80
CA LEU A 253 -4.24 6.17 -3.39
C LEU A 253 -5.75 6.41 -3.28
N ALA A 254 -6.30 7.27 -4.14
CA ALA A 254 -7.73 7.54 -4.19
C ALA A 254 -8.51 6.24 -4.43
N ARG A 255 -8.14 5.46 -5.44
CA ARG A 255 -8.81 4.18 -5.75
C ARG A 255 -8.68 3.16 -4.63
N ALA A 256 -7.53 3.08 -3.98
CA ALA A 256 -7.33 2.17 -2.86
C ALA A 256 -8.28 2.51 -1.69
N LEU A 257 -8.45 3.81 -1.37
CA LEU A 257 -9.34 4.26 -0.28
C LEU A 257 -10.82 4.20 -0.66
N HIS A 258 -11.16 4.50 -1.92
CA HIS A 258 -12.51 4.42 -2.45
C HIS A 258 -12.75 3.08 -3.13
N CYS A 259 -12.68 2.00 -2.36
CA CYS A 259 -13.14 0.72 -2.86
C CYS A 259 -14.68 0.77 -2.92
N TRP A 260 -15.23 0.68 -4.13
CA TRP A 260 -16.68 0.65 -4.40
C TRP A 260 -17.38 2.01 -4.41
N HIS A 261 -18.00 2.35 -5.55
CA HIS A 261 -19.05 3.35 -5.61
C HIS A 261 -20.39 2.64 -5.76
N ASN A 262 -21.35 2.97 -4.90
CA ASN A 262 -22.73 2.51 -5.10
C ASN A 262 -23.32 3.28 -6.28
N TYR A 263 -23.73 2.55 -7.31
CA TYR A 263 -24.65 3.06 -8.31
C TYR A 263 -25.95 3.51 -7.61
N VAL A 264 -26.30 4.80 -7.73
CA VAL A 264 -27.58 5.31 -7.22
C VAL A 264 -28.66 4.92 -8.22
N GLN A 265 -29.61 4.10 -7.78
CA GLN A 265 -30.81 3.75 -8.51
C GLN A 265 -31.74 4.97 -8.59
N ASN A 266 -32.15 5.39 -9.79
CA ASN A 266 -33.32 6.26 -9.91
C ASN A 266 -34.56 5.41 -9.61
N ALA A 267 -35.20 5.68 -8.48
CA ALA A 267 -36.41 5.01 -8.01
C ALA A 267 -37.65 5.47 -8.80
N THR A 268 -37.74 5.11 -10.07
CA THR A 268 -38.96 5.39 -10.85
C THR A 268 -39.64 4.18 -11.47
N ASN A 269 -39.05 2.97 -11.50
CA ASN A 269 -39.75 1.76 -11.95
C ASN A 269 -39.25 0.53 -11.17
N ASP A 270 -40.16 -0.34 -10.72
CA ASP A 270 -39.94 -1.58 -9.93
C ASP A 270 -39.16 -2.70 -10.66
N GLN A 271 -38.06 -2.36 -11.33
CA GLN A 271 -37.11 -3.30 -11.94
C GLN A 271 -35.73 -3.02 -11.36
N VAL A 272 -35.08 -4.07 -10.82
CA VAL A 272 -33.69 -4.00 -10.35
C VAL A 272 -32.79 -4.15 -11.57
N ASP A 273 -32.53 -3.04 -12.25
CA ASP A 273 -31.54 -2.99 -13.33
C ASP A 273 -30.15 -2.73 -12.74
N TYR A 274 -29.24 -3.69 -12.92
CA TYR A 274 -27.82 -3.49 -12.70
C TYR A 274 -27.28 -2.66 -13.87
N TYR A 275 -27.05 -1.36 -13.67
CA TYR A 275 -26.43 -0.53 -14.71
C TYR A 275 -24.96 -0.97 -14.90
N THR A 276 -24.68 -1.69 -15.99
CA THR A 276 -23.34 -1.77 -16.57
C THR A 276 -23.09 -0.48 -17.33
N ASP A 277 -22.29 0.44 -16.76
CA ASP A 277 -21.46 1.51 -17.38
C ASP A 277 -21.98 2.33 -18.59
N GLN A 278 -23.24 2.25 -19.03
CA GLN A 278 -23.62 2.75 -20.37
C GLN A 278 -24.43 4.04 -20.40
N GLU A 279 -25.09 4.44 -19.30
CA GLU A 279 -26.02 5.60 -19.35
C GLU A 279 -25.87 6.58 -18.18
N ALA A 280 -24.75 6.54 -17.47
CA ALA A 280 -24.39 7.59 -16.52
C ALA A 280 -23.61 8.72 -17.22
N GLU A 281 -24.27 9.45 -18.13
CA GLU A 281 -23.78 10.74 -18.60
C GLU A 281 -23.61 11.68 -17.38
N GLY A 282 -22.40 11.72 -16.81
CA GLY A 282 -22.01 12.72 -15.81
C GLY A 282 -21.49 12.21 -14.45
N LYS A 283 -21.24 10.91 -14.25
CA LYS A 283 -20.61 10.41 -13.00
C LYS A 283 -19.49 9.40 -13.22
N GLU A 284 -18.57 9.71 -14.12
CA GLU A 284 -17.23 9.11 -14.13
C GLU A 284 -16.37 9.83 -13.10
N TRP A 285 -16.20 9.28 -11.89
CA TRP A 285 -15.19 9.85 -10.98
C TRP A 285 -14.01 8.94 -10.66
N LEU A 286 -14.07 7.62 -10.90
CA LEU A 286 -12.88 6.74 -10.79
C LEU A 286 -13.01 5.52 -11.72
N GLU A 287 -12.30 5.51 -12.85
CA GLU A 287 -12.12 4.31 -13.69
C GLU A 287 -11.66 3.10 -12.83
N LYS A 288 -12.26 1.91 -13.02
CA LYS A 288 -11.79 0.61 -12.46
C LYS A 288 -10.27 0.48 -12.71
N GLY A 289 -9.47 0.65 -11.66
CA GLY A 289 -8.01 0.58 -11.68
C GLY A 289 -7.48 -0.06 -10.40
N ASP A 290 -6.20 0.16 -10.08
CA ASP A 290 -5.53 -0.51 -8.97
C ASP A 290 -6.08 -0.12 -7.59
N THR A 291 -6.43 -1.11 -6.78
CA THR A 291 -6.86 -0.99 -5.39
C THR A 291 -5.96 -1.74 -4.39
N SER A 292 -4.81 -2.24 -4.85
CA SER A 292 -3.89 -3.07 -4.05
C SER A 292 -3.01 -2.31 -3.05
N ASN A 293 -3.21 -1.01 -2.89
CA ASN A 293 -2.45 -0.15 -1.97
C ASN A 293 -3.28 0.31 -0.77
N PHE A 294 -4.24 -0.50 -0.32
CA PHE A 294 -5.13 -0.13 0.77
C PHE A 294 -4.40 -0.09 2.11
N ILE A 295 -4.60 1.00 2.84
CA ILE A 295 -4.06 1.21 4.19
C ILE A 295 -5.13 1.85 5.08
N LEU A 296 -5.16 1.48 6.36
CA LEU A 296 -5.96 2.16 7.37
C LEU A 296 -5.03 2.91 8.31
N GLY A 297 -4.92 4.22 8.11
CA GLY A 297 -4.13 5.11 8.97
C GLY A 297 -4.94 5.67 10.14
N ILE A 298 -4.38 5.64 11.34
CA ILE A 298 -4.94 6.30 12.53
C ILE A 298 -3.82 7.12 13.18
N SER A 299 -4.01 8.44 13.23
CA SER A 299 -3.17 9.31 14.05
C SER A 299 -3.58 9.20 15.53
N LEU A 300 -2.59 8.97 16.39
CA LEU A 300 -2.75 8.93 17.85
C LEU A 300 -2.28 10.25 18.51
N SER A 301 -1.58 11.11 17.79
CA SER A 301 -1.13 12.44 18.22
C SER A 301 -2.20 13.52 18.03
N ARG A 302 -3.29 13.41 18.80
CA ARG A 302 -4.34 14.45 18.84
C ARG A 302 -4.17 15.40 20.01
N GLU A 303 -4.96 16.48 20.07
CA GLU A 303 -4.86 17.62 21.02
C GLU A 303 -4.80 17.28 22.53
N GLY A 304 -4.94 16.02 22.96
CA GLY A 304 -4.69 15.55 24.33
C GLY A 304 -3.42 14.71 24.53
N TYR A 305 -2.79 14.25 23.45
CA TYR A 305 -1.59 13.39 23.43
C TYR A 305 -0.50 14.03 22.58
N GLN A 306 -0.08 15.24 22.96
CA GLN A 306 0.87 16.06 22.19
C GLN A 306 2.25 15.42 21.92
N ASN A 307 2.50 14.20 22.42
CA ASN A 307 3.69 13.39 22.17
C ASN A 307 3.38 11.93 21.76
N GLY A 308 2.19 11.66 21.21
CA GLY A 308 1.74 10.30 20.89
C GLY A 308 1.45 9.45 22.13
N VAL A 309 1.16 8.16 21.91
CA VAL A 309 0.87 7.20 22.98
C VAL A 309 2.17 6.65 23.55
N SER A 310 2.36 6.81 24.87
CA SER A 310 3.56 6.39 25.57
C SER A 310 3.23 5.60 26.83
N SER A 311 3.68 4.35 26.87
CA SER A 311 3.62 3.43 28.00
C SER A 311 4.82 2.49 27.92
N PRO A 312 6.03 2.96 28.26
CA PRO A 312 7.27 2.20 28.08
C PRO A 312 7.40 1.02 29.08
N ASN A 313 6.79 1.15 30.27
CA ASN A 313 6.94 0.19 31.36
C ASN A 313 5.78 -0.81 31.47
N THR A 314 4.68 -0.57 30.75
CA THR A 314 3.45 -1.36 30.84
C THR A 314 2.93 -1.66 29.44
N ASN A 315 2.47 -2.89 29.21
CA ASN A 315 1.89 -3.24 27.92
C ASN A 315 0.55 -2.53 27.72
N VAL A 316 0.39 -1.90 26.56
CA VAL A 316 -0.89 -1.38 26.09
C VAL A 316 -1.58 -2.47 25.29
N ASN A 317 -2.85 -2.74 25.62
CA ASN A 317 -3.69 -3.64 24.86
C ASN A 317 -4.41 -2.87 23.77
N PHE A 318 -3.90 -2.96 22.55
CA PHE A 318 -4.57 -2.51 21.35
C PHE A 318 -5.63 -3.54 20.98
N ILE A 319 -6.91 -3.20 21.16
CA ILE A 319 -8.03 -4.04 20.78
C ILE A 319 -8.67 -3.42 19.55
N PHE A 320 -8.45 -4.03 18.40
CA PHE A 320 -9.03 -3.61 17.14
C PHE A 320 -10.31 -4.41 16.89
N TYR A 321 -11.41 -3.70 16.66
CA TYR A 321 -12.70 -4.33 16.42
C TYR A 321 -13.48 -3.61 15.33
N GLY A 322 -14.34 -4.38 14.68
CA GLY A 322 -15.19 -3.90 13.61
C GLY A 322 -16.01 -5.05 13.05
N ASN A 323 -16.81 -4.72 12.06
CA ASN A 323 -17.66 -5.66 11.39
C ASN A 323 -17.25 -5.78 9.93
N ARG A 324 -17.08 -7.00 9.42
CA ARG A 324 -16.76 -7.20 8.01
C ARG A 324 -18.01 -7.52 7.22
N THR A 325 -18.29 -6.75 6.19
CA THR A 325 -19.43 -7.00 5.30
C THR A 325 -19.19 -8.23 4.41
N THR A 326 -20.28 -8.82 3.93
CA THR A 326 -20.24 -9.97 3.00
C THR A 326 -20.08 -9.56 1.54
N TYR A 327 -19.88 -8.28 1.24
CA TYR A 327 -19.69 -7.80 -0.13
C TYR A 327 -18.38 -8.30 -0.75
N ASP A 328 -17.37 -8.55 0.08
CA ASP A 328 -16.13 -9.19 -0.31
C ASP A 328 -16.10 -10.64 0.21
N ASN A 329 -16.18 -11.61 -0.72
CA ASN A 329 -16.09 -13.03 -0.41
C ASN A 329 -14.64 -13.53 -0.21
N SER A 330 -13.65 -12.63 -0.23
CA SER A 330 -12.25 -13.02 -0.02
C SER A 330 -12.02 -13.63 1.37
N ASN A 331 -11.21 -14.67 1.45
CA ASN A 331 -10.76 -15.21 2.73
C ASN A 331 -9.50 -14.48 3.17
N TYR A 332 -9.48 -14.04 4.44
CA TYR A 332 -8.29 -13.49 5.09
C TYR A 332 -7.75 -14.56 6.03
N GLU A 333 -6.62 -15.16 5.67
CA GLU A 333 -5.98 -16.27 6.39
C GLU A 333 -4.88 -15.78 7.35
N VAL A 334 -4.48 -14.51 7.22
CA VAL A 334 -3.37 -13.92 7.97
C VAL A 334 -3.86 -12.89 8.95
N ALA A 335 -3.19 -12.84 10.09
CA ALA A 335 -3.45 -11.83 11.09
C ALA A 335 -3.22 -10.41 10.57
N ILE A 336 -4.07 -9.50 11.04
CA ILE A 336 -3.96 -8.06 10.75
C ILE A 336 -2.57 -7.58 11.21
N THR A 337 -1.92 -6.78 10.37
CA THR A 337 -0.59 -6.23 10.67
C THR A 337 -0.72 -4.76 11.05
N MET A 338 -0.03 -4.35 12.11
CA MET A 338 0.06 -2.97 12.56
C MET A 338 1.47 -2.46 12.36
N GLU A 339 1.62 -1.45 11.53
CA GLU A 339 2.84 -0.68 11.40
C GLU A 339 2.76 0.55 12.29
N GLN A 340 3.81 0.75 13.08
CA GLN A 340 3.88 1.76 14.12
C GLN A 340 4.94 2.78 13.76
N LEU A 341 4.53 4.04 13.63
CA LEU A 341 5.45 5.15 13.47
C LEU A 341 5.82 5.69 14.84
N ILE A 342 7.03 5.38 15.29
CA ILE A 342 7.54 5.76 16.60
C ILE A 342 8.49 6.94 16.46
N ASP A 343 8.20 8.01 17.20
CA ASP A 343 9.06 9.18 17.31
C ASP A 343 10.35 8.84 18.05
N CYS A 344 11.49 9.12 17.42
CA CYS A 344 12.81 8.91 17.99
C CYS A 344 13.77 10.06 17.64
N ALA A 345 14.99 9.95 18.13
CA ALA A 345 16.05 10.89 17.84
C ALA A 345 17.34 10.17 17.49
N LEU A 346 17.96 10.62 16.41
CA LEU A 346 19.32 10.24 16.07
C LEU A 346 20.28 11.24 16.71
N ILE A 347 21.09 10.77 17.64
CA ILE A 347 22.08 11.57 18.36
C ILE A 347 23.47 11.28 17.82
N ILE A 348 24.19 12.33 17.45
CA ILE A 348 25.62 12.27 17.10
C ILE A 348 26.40 12.99 18.20
N GLN A 349 27.20 12.23 18.95
CA GLN A 349 27.98 12.73 20.08
C GLN A 349 29.47 12.44 19.89
N VAL A 350 30.31 13.45 20.11
CA VAL A 350 31.76 13.25 20.18
C VAL A 350 32.13 12.89 21.62
N VAL A 351 32.78 11.75 21.82
CA VAL A 351 33.30 11.36 23.15
C VAL A 351 34.64 12.07 23.40
N PRO A 352 34.86 12.66 24.58
CA PRO A 352 36.17 13.20 24.95
C PRO A 352 37.23 12.10 24.81
N ASN A 353 38.30 12.38 24.06
CA ASN A 353 39.41 11.46 23.73
C ASN A 353 39.15 10.39 22.65
N SER A 354 38.00 10.40 21.98
CA SER A 354 37.76 9.60 20.76
C SER A 354 37.90 10.46 19.50
N ASP A 355 38.44 9.89 18.43
CA ASP A 355 38.43 10.50 17.09
C ASP A 355 37.18 10.12 16.29
N ILE A 356 36.38 9.18 16.79
CA ILE A 356 35.18 8.71 16.11
C ILE A 356 33.97 9.14 16.96
N PRO A 357 33.07 9.98 16.43
CA PRO A 357 31.81 10.27 17.10
C PRO A 357 30.91 9.05 17.10
N ILE A 358 30.14 8.91 18.18
CA ILE A 358 29.19 7.84 18.37
C ILE A 358 27.83 8.34 17.88
N VAL A 359 27.23 7.54 17.00
CA VAL A 359 25.84 7.72 16.55
C VAL A 359 24.96 6.77 17.36
N LYS A 360 23.92 7.30 18.00
CA LYS A 360 22.94 6.52 18.77
C LYS A 360 21.54 6.87 18.31
N LEU A 361 20.70 5.85 18.18
CA LEU A 361 19.26 6.03 18.07
C LEU A 361 18.69 5.90 19.49
N THR A 362 17.94 6.90 19.94
CA THR A 362 17.31 6.89 21.26
C THR A 362 15.87 7.38 21.17
N SER A 363 15.08 7.08 22.20
CA SER A 363 13.75 7.68 22.31
C SER A 363 13.87 9.20 22.54
N LYS A 364 12.87 9.93 22.02
CA LYS A 364 12.78 11.39 22.12
C LYS A 364 12.77 11.88 23.59
N SER A 365 12.31 11.02 24.50
CA SER A 365 12.20 11.22 25.96
C SER A 365 13.55 11.41 26.67
N VAL A 366 14.65 10.96 26.05
CA VAL A 366 16.01 10.97 26.61
C VAL A 366 16.84 12.17 26.10
N CYS A 367 16.29 12.95 25.18
CA CYS A 367 16.99 14.03 24.46
C CYS A 367 16.93 15.40 25.14
#